data_AF-A0AB34K4Z6-F1
#
_entry.id   AF-A0AB34K4Z6-F1
#
_cell.length_a   1.000
_cell.length_b   1.000
_cell.length_c   1.000
_cell.angle_alpha   90.00
_cell.angle_beta   90.00
_cell.angle_gamma   90.00
#
_symmetry.space_group_name_H-M   'P 1'
#
loop_
_entity.id
_entity.type
_entity.pdbx_description
1 polymer ?
#
loop_
_entity_poly.entity_id
_entity_poly.type
_entity_poly.pdbx_seq_one_letter_code
_entity_poly.pdbx_strand_id
1 'polypeptide(L)'
;MAGMRRWLCALVSFAGFLAVACVEWSGRRAVDMLDADGRAPSTLGVRPNAGGGRRLHERPALAPGISVRIEAGERYKGQEGQDKWADEHLFHRRRRGVFVDLGCYDGITYSNTWYFEKVLNWSGVCVEPNPAVFARISSEARRSTGVQAAVSSADGKMPFVAAYMRSSLNATAVDYSFLASQGVRTEKVMVDVLSPTSLLAKYLPSTPAGTPRTIDYVNIDVEAHEVVILQAWPFESYCVEVFNIENQPPHGEPSILPQLMEILAPRGYEHLLRIGVDEVFRRVITSIELLKSLSTTYLNARDDLGVAHWCRSLMHRRRTSCPPSYLNTGRRPGSGRKGHGKARKLSS
;
A
#
# COMPACT_ATOMS: atom_id res chain seq x y z
N MET A 1 18.63 41.89 8.17
CA MET A 1 17.48 41.88 9.11
C MET A 1 16.96 40.45 9.18
N ALA A 2 17.13 39.79 10.33
CA ALA A 2 16.71 38.40 10.53
C ALA A 2 15.17 38.31 10.58
N GLY A 3 14.59 37.46 9.75
CA GLY A 3 13.16 37.19 9.76
C GLY A 3 12.75 36.45 11.04
N MET A 4 11.95 37.09 11.89
CA MET A 4 11.31 36.44 13.04
C MET A 4 10.44 35.27 12.57
N ARG A 5 10.77 34.05 13.02
CA ARG A 5 9.89 32.88 12.93
C ARG A 5 8.72 33.08 13.90
N ARG A 6 7.48 33.04 13.42
CA ARG A 6 6.28 33.07 14.27
C ARG A 6 5.78 31.64 14.47
N TRP A 7 5.66 31.24 15.73
CA TRP A 7 5.11 29.95 16.15
C TRP A 7 3.62 30.12 16.45
N LEU A 8 2.78 29.23 15.93
CA LEU A 8 1.39 29.10 16.38
C LEU A 8 1.35 27.97 17.42
N CYS A 9 1.12 28.32 18.68
CA CYS A 9 0.86 27.33 19.74
C CYS A 9 -0.64 27.13 19.84
N ALA A 10 -1.13 25.92 19.56
CA ALA A 10 -2.49 25.53 19.92
C ALA A 10 -2.44 24.81 21.28
N LEU A 11 -3.18 25.35 22.26
CA LEU A 11 -3.42 24.67 23.54
C LEU A 11 -4.57 23.68 23.35
N VAL A 12 -4.28 22.39 23.39
CA VAL A 12 -5.32 21.35 23.42
C VAL A 12 -5.38 20.79 24.83
N SER A 13 -6.49 21.06 25.52
CA SER A 13 -6.77 20.48 26.84
C SER A 13 -7.55 19.19 26.66
N PHE A 14 -7.00 18.07 27.15
CA PHE A 14 -7.77 16.85 27.37
C PHE A 14 -7.38 16.28 28.74
N ALA A 15 -8.37 16.11 29.62
CA ALA A 15 -8.22 15.53 30.97
C ALA A 15 -7.15 16.20 31.87
N GLY A 16 -7.05 17.53 31.85
CA GLY A 16 -6.34 18.28 32.90
C GLY A 16 -4.83 18.45 32.75
N PHE A 17 -4.24 18.14 31.60
CA PHE A 17 -2.83 18.45 31.32
C PHE A 17 -2.66 19.30 30.05
N LEU A 18 -1.82 20.34 30.13
CA LEU A 18 -1.42 21.17 29.00
C LEU A 18 -0.25 20.51 28.25
N ALA A 19 -0.42 20.27 26.95
CA ALA A 19 0.70 20.01 26.04
C ALA A 19 0.73 21.10 24.95
N VAL A 20 1.93 21.62 24.66
CA VAL A 20 2.15 22.60 23.59
C VAL A 20 2.63 21.85 22.35
N ALA A 21 1.81 21.83 21.30
CA ALA A 21 2.24 21.38 19.97
C ALA A 21 2.66 22.60 19.15
N CYS A 22 3.91 22.63 18.70
CA CYS A 22 4.44 23.64 17.78
C CYS A 22 4.48 23.06 16.37
N VAL A 23 3.77 23.69 15.42
CA VAL A 23 3.85 23.38 13.99
C VAL A 23 4.47 24.58 13.27
N GLU A 24 5.45 24.32 12.40
CA GLU A 24 6.10 25.35 11.58
C GLU A 24 5.17 25.73 10.41
N TRP A 25 4.72 26.99 10.39
CA TRP A 25 3.79 27.49 9.38
C TRP A 25 4.56 28.11 8.20
N SER A 26 4.59 27.42 7.06
CA SER A 26 5.08 28.01 5.80
C SER A 26 3.94 28.83 5.18
N GLY A 27 3.99 30.14 5.37
CA GLY A 27 2.92 31.05 4.96
C GLY A 27 2.59 31.00 3.46
N ARG A 28 1.31 30.77 3.16
CA ARG A 28 0.56 31.44 2.08
C ARG A 28 -0.82 31.78 2.64
N ARG A 29 -1.25 33.04 2.45
CA ARG A 29 -2.52 33.57 2.94
C ARG A 29 -3.66 32.94 2.14
N ALA A 30 -4.67 32.44 2.84
CA ALA A 30 -5.99 32.16 2.27
C ALA A 30 -6.82 33.44 2.36
N VAL A 31 -6.71 34.31 1.36
CA VAL A 31 -7.68 35.38 1.10
C VAL A 31 -7.66 35.58 -0.41
N ASP A 32 -8.77 35.26 -1.07
CA ASP A 32 -9.23 35.71 -2.40
C ASP A 32 -10.12 34.63 -3.02
N MET A 33 -11.32 34.39 -2.46
CA MET A 33 -12.38 33.62 -3.13
C MET A 33 -13.79 33.90 -2.56
N LEU A 34 -14.07 35.14 -2.14
CA LEU A 34 -15.42 35.60 -1.80
C LEU A 34 -15.56 37.05 -2.26
N ASP A 35 -16.70 37.39 -2.86
CA ASP A 35 -17.08 38.77 -3.18
C ASP A 35 -17.40 39.56 -1.90
N ALA A 36 -17.55 40.89 -2.02
CA ALA A 36 -17.64 41.82 -0.89
C ALA A 36 -18.80 41.55 0.09
N ASP A 37 -19.74 40.67 -0.27
CA ASP A 37 -20.89 40.24 0.54
C ASP A 37 -20.83 38.75 0.97
N GLY A 38 -19.73 38.05 0.71
CA GLY A 38 -19.46 36.72 1.26
C GLY A 38 -20.29 35.57 0.68
N ARG A 39 -20.61 35.56 -0.63
CA ARG A 39 -21.32 34.44 -1.28
C ARG A 39 -20.49 33.76 -2.36
N ALA A 40 -20.74 32.47 -2.57
CA ALA A 40 -20.15 31.72 -3.69
C ALA A 40 -20.90 32.06 -5.00
N PRO A 41 -20.22 32.16 -6.16
CA PRO A 41 -20.86 32.57 -7.41
C PRO A 41 -21.87 31.51 -7.89
N SER A 42 -23.08 31.94 -8.21
CA SER A 42 -24.13 31.13 -8.84
C SER A 42 -23.98 31.15 -10.36
N THR A 43 -23.76 30.00 -10.99
CA THR A 43 -23.85 29.87 -12.45
C THR A 43 -25.26 29.45 -12.84
N LEU A 44 -25.96 30.44 -13.40
CA LEU A 44 -27.00 30.43 -14.44
C LEU A 44 -27.55 29.09 -14.94
N GLY A 45 -28.88 29.08 -15.07
CA GLY A 45 -29.70 27.94 -15.39
C GLY A 45 -29.72 27.51 -16.86
N VAL A 46 -30.07 26.24 -17.04
CA VAL A 46 -30.57 25.66 -18.29
C VAL A 46 -31.83 24.88 -17.94
N ARG A 47 -32.94 25.19 -18.63
CA ARG A 47 -34.23 24.49 -18.47
C ARG A 47 -34.18 23.09 -19.13
N PRO A 48 -34.95 22.10 -18.64
CA PRO A 48 -34.91 20.74 -19.16
C PRO A 48 -35.70 20.64 -20.46
N ASN A 49 -35.15 19.92 -21.44
CA ASN A 49 -35.94 19.41 -22.55
C ASN A 49 -36.16 17.91 -22.34
N ALA A 50 -37.43 17.51 -22.38
CA ALA A 50 -37.88 16.14 -22.19
C ALA A 50 -37.54 15.30 -23.43
N GLY A 51 -36.90 14.15 -23.22
CA GLY A 51 -36.64 13.17 -24.26
C GLY A 51 -36.07 11.91 -23.63
N GLY A 52 -36.90 10.87 -23.53
CA GLY A 52 -36.49 9.56 -23.01
C GLY A 52 -35.42 8.92 -23.89
N GLY A 53 -34.26 8.64 -23.30
CA GLY A 53 -33.19 7.85 -23.88
C GLY A 53 -32.50 7.11 -22.76
N ARG A 54 -32.38 5.79 -22.89
CA ARG A 54 -31.76 4.88 -21.91
C ARG A 54 -30.40 5.45 -21.47
N ARG A 55 -30.20 5.66 -20.16
CA ARG A 55 -28.85 5.86 -19.62
C ARG A 55 -28.07 4.57 -19.88
N LEU A 56 -27.24 4.59 -20.92
CA LEU A 56 -26.07 3.74 -20.96
C LEU A 56 -25.27 4.11 -19.70
N HIS A 57 -25.04 3.15 -18.82
CA HIS A 57 -24.08 3.33 -17.75
C HIS A 57 -22.73 3.63 -18.41
N GLU A 58 -22.35 4.91 -18.50
CA GLU A 58 -21.01 5.30 -18.88
C GLU A 58 -20.07 4.64 -17.88
N ARG A 59 -19.36 3.61 -18.35
CA ARG A 59 -18.33 2.92 -17.58
C ARG A 59 -17.24 3.97 -17.30
N PRO A 60 -16.80 4.18 -16.05
CA PRO A 60 -15.73 5.13 -15.80
C PRO A 60 -14.48 4.67 -16.56
N ALA A 61 -14.05 5.48 -17.52
CA ALA A 61 -12.79 5.26 -18.22
C ALA A 61 -11.62 5.33 -17.23
N LEU A 62 -10.54 4.60 -17.49
CA LEU A 62 -9.28 4.77 -16.78
C LEU A 62 -8.82 6.23 -16.92
N ALA A 63 -8.57 6.91 -15.80
CA ALA A 63 -7.98 8.24 -15.85
C ALA A 63 -6.56 8.15 -16.46
N PRO A 64 -6.14 9.10 -17.31
CA PRO A 64 -4.78 9.10 -17.84
C PRO A 64 -3.76 9.27 -16.70
N GLY A 65 -2.79 8.36 -16.63
CA GLY A 65 -1.65 8.47 -15.72
C GLY A 65 -0.57 9.41 -16.25
N ILE A 66 0.37 9.80 -15.38
CA ILE A 66 1.60 10.50 -15.80
C ILE A 66 2.66 9.48 -16.25
N SER A 67 3.56 9.85 -17.15
CA SER A 67 4.79 9.09 -17.41
C SER A 67 5.99 9.92 -17.01
N VAL A 68 6.96 9.32 -16.32
CA VAL A 68 8.17 10.00 -15.87
C VAL A 68 9.33 9.62 -16.77
N ARG A 69 9.92 10.62 -17.43
CA ARG A 69 11.05 10.43 -18.32
C ARG A 69 12.30 10.01 -17.53
N ILE A 70 12.88 8.87 -17.93
CA ILE A 70 14.19 8.41 -17.48
C ILE A 70 15.23 8.93 -18.48
N GLU A 71 16.15 9.76 -18.01
CA GLU A 71 17.20 10.35 -18.83
C GLU A 71 18.36 9.36 -19.03
N ALA A 72 19.13 9.60 -20.10
CA ALA A 72 20.31 8.78 -20.40
C ALA A 72 21.31 8.79 -19.24
N GLY A 73 21.70 7.59 -18.78
CA GLY A 73 22.65 7.40 -17.68
C GLY A 73 22.00 7.22 -16.30
N GLU A 74 20.70 7.49 -16.17
CA GLU A 74 19.96 7.12 -14.96
C GLU A 74 19.81 5.59 -14.85
N ARG A 75 19.72 5.12 -13.61
CA ARG A 75 19.72 3.67 -13.30
C ARG A 75 18.34 3.09 -13.02
N TYR A 76 17.29 3.88 -13.19
CA TYR A 76 15.90 3.46 -13.07
C TYR A 76 15.53 2.47 -14.17
N LYS A 77 14.54 1.61 -13.88
CA LYS A 77 14.12 0.49 -14.72
C LYS A 77 12.61 0.39 -14.93
N GLY A 78 11.79 1.14 -14.17
CA GLY A 78 10.33 1.10 -14.30
C GLY A 78 9.87 1.49 -15.70
N GLN A 79 8.80 0.86 -16.19
CA GLN A 79 8.28 1.06 -17.55
C GLN A 79 7.91 2.52 -17.84
N GLU A 80 7.26 3.16 -16.86
CA GLU A 80 6.72 4.52 -16.96
C GLU A 80 7.38 5.45 -15.92
N GLY A 81 8.53 5.02 -15.37
CA GLY A 81 9.31 5.75 -14.38
C GLY A 81 8.72 5.74 -12.97
N GLN A 82 7.96 4.69 -12.60
CA GLN A 82 7.38 4.55 -11.27
C GLN A 82 8.46 4.54 -10.17
N ASP A 83 9.55 3.80 -10.39
CA ASP A 83 10.69 3.74 -9.45
C ASP A 83 11.40 5.08 -9.31
N LYS A 84 11.57 5.82 -10.41
CA LYS A 84 12.11 7.19 -10.40
C LYS A 84 11.22 8.13 -9.60
N TRP A 85 9.93 8.14 -9.89
CA TRP A 85 8.98 9.02 -9.20
C TRP A 85 8.98 8.73 -7.69
N ALA A 86 8.92 7.44 -7.32
CA ALA A 86 8.93 7.01 -5.92
C ALA A 86 10.23 7.42 -5.21
N ASP A 87 11.40 7.26 -5.85
CA ASP A 87 12.67 7.73 -5.26
C ASP A 87 12.68 9.25 -5.10
N GLU A 88 12.27 10.02 -6.10
CA GLU A 88 12.37 11.48 -6.07
C GLU A 88 11.38 12.12 -5.10
N HIS A 89 10.16 11.59 -5.00
CA HIS A 89 9.05 12.24 -4.29
C HIS A 89 8.72 11.62 -2.93
N LEU A 90 9.05 10.34 -2.70
CA LEU A 90 8.70 9.63 -1.47
C LEU A 90 9.92 9.21 -0.65
N PHE A 91 10.91 8.61 -1.31
CA PHE A 91 12.03 7.98 -0.59
C PHE A 91 13.26 8.86 -0.49
N HIS A 92 13.46 9.82 -1.39
CA HIS A 92 14.57 10.76 -1.42
C HIS A 92 15.94 10.08 -1.27
N ARG A 93 16.20 9.06 -2.10
CA ARG A 93 17.44 8.25 -2.08
C ARG A 93 17.68 7.50 -0.77
N ARG A 94 16.61 7.22 -0.01
CA ARG A 94 16.66 6.40 1.21
C ARG A 94 17.38 5.10 0.90
N ARG A 95 18.35 4.73 1.74
CA ARG A 95 19.08 3.47 1.62
C ARG A 95 18.57 2.44 2.61
N ARG A 96 18.79 1.15 2.30
CA ARG A 96 18.47 0.01 3.19
C ARG A 96 16.98 -0.05 3.58
N GLY A 97 16.08 0.26 2.64
CA GLY A 97 14.66 -0.03 2.80
C GLY A 97 14.32 -1.50 2.54
N VAL A 98 13.05 -1.83 2.72
CA VAL A 98 12.48 -3.15 2.48
C VAL A 98 11.46 -3.07 1.35
N PHE A 99 11.59 -3.92 0.33
CA PHE A 99 10.61 -4.03 -0.75
C PHE A 99 9.97 -5.43 -0.85
N VAL A 100 8.80 -5.48 -1.45
CA VAL A 100 8.16 -6.70 -1.95
C VAL A 100 7.73 -6.42 -3.39
N ASP A 101 8.15 -7.26 -4.33
CA ASP A 101 7.84 -7.11 -5.74
C ASP A 101 7.11 -8.36 -6.24
N LEU A 102 5.81 -8.24 -6.51
CA LEU A 102 4.95 -9.33 -6.95
C LEU A 102 4.76 -9.22 -8.46
N GLY A 103 5.29 -10.20 -9.21
CA GLY A 103 5.35 -10.16 -10.67
C GLY A 103 6.56 -9.40 -11.19
N CYS A 104 7.74 -9.69 -10.63
CA CYS A 104 8.96 -8.95 -10.95
C CYS A 104 9.62 -9.34 -12.29
N TYR A 105 9.00 -10.26 -13.04
CA TYR A 105 9.45 -10.73 -14.35
C TYR A 105 10.91 -11.22 -14.34
N ASP A 106 11.76 -10.76 -15.26
CA ASP A 106 13.17 -11.13 -15.33
C ASP A 106 14.04 -10.43 -14.28
N GLY A 107 13.43 -9.61 -13.42
CA GLY A 107 14.07 -8.88 -12.35
C GLY A 107 14.81 -7.62 -12.78
N ILE A 108 14.83 -7.27 -14.08
CA ILE A 108 15.46 -6.05 -14.62
C ILE A 108 14.48 -5.24 -15.44
N THR A 109 13.89 -5.85 -16.47
CA THR A 109 13.03 -5.21 -17.46
C THR A 109 11.78 -4.72 -16.76
N TYR A 110 11.49 -3.42 -16.88
CA TYR A 110 10.32 -2.77 -16.25
C TYR A 110 10.26 -2.93 -14.72
N SER A 111 11.37 -3.26 -14.07
CA SER A 111 11.35 -3.54 -12.64
C SER A 111 11.27 -2.26 -11.81
N ASN A 112 10.20 -2.14 -11.03
CA ASN A 112 10.02 -1.06 -10.07
C ASN A 112 10.89 -1.19 -8.80
N THR A 113 11.62 -2.30 -8.64
CA THR A 113 12.43 -2.57 -7.43
C THR A 113 13.93 -2.77 -7.68
N TRP A 114 14.36 -2.93 -8.94
CA TRP A 114 15.76 -3.14 -9.27
C TRP A 114 16.66 -1.99 -8.79
N TYR A 115 16.24 -0.74 -8.99
CA TYR A 115 17.00 0.43 -8.56
C TYR A 115 17.16 0.48 -7.03
N PHE A 116 16.07 0.24 -6.31
CA PHE A 116 16.09 0.21 -4.84
C PHE A 116 17.02 -0.89 -4.31
N GLU A 117 16.98 -2.09 -4.89
CA GLU A 117 17.88 -3.18 -4.52
C GLU A 117 19.34 -2.88 -4.88
N LYS A 118 19.64 -2.63 -6.16
CA LYS A 118 21.01 -2.58 -6.69
C LYS A 118 21.74 -1.28 -6.41
N VAL A 119 21.04 -0.16 -6.34
CA VAL A 119 21.65 1.17 -6.17
C VAL A 119 21.53 1.64 -4.74
N LEU A 120 20.34 1.49 -4.13
CA LEU A 120 20.09 1.98 -2.78
C LEU A 120 20.28 0.92 -1.69
N ASN A 121 20.66 -0.30 -2.06
CA ASN A 121 20.95 -1.41 -1.14
C ASN A 121 19.74 -1.75 -0.26
N TRP A 122 18.55 -1.74 -0.85
CA TRP A 122 17.35 -2.26 -0.22
C TRP A 122 17.38 -3.80 -0.23
N SER A 123 16.73 -4.39 0.77
CA SER A 123 16.49 -5.83 0.85
C SER A 123 15.02 -6.14 0.56
N GLY A 124 14.70 -7.34 0.11
CA GLY A 124 13.31 -7.66 -0.19
C GLY A 124 13.14 -8.98 -0.91
N VAL A 125 12.00 -9.11 -1.57
CA VAL A 125 11.65 -10.28 -2.39
C VAL A 125 11.17 -9.87 -3.77
N CYS A 126 11.59 -10.63 -4.77
CA CYS A 126 11.22 -10.50 -6.18
C CYS A 126 10.53 -11.82 -6.56
N VAL A 127 9.21 -11.80 -6.74
CA VAL A 127 8.40 -13.00 -6.96
C VAL A 127 8.05 -13.13 -8.43
N GLU A 128 8.40 -14.27 -9.03
CA GLU A 128 8.08 -14.60 -10.44
C GLU A 128 7.74 -16.10 -10.57
N PRO A 129 6.50 -16.45 -10.95
CA PRO A 129 6.07 -17.84 -11.08
C PRO A 129 6.60 -18.57 -12.32
N ASN A 130 6.83 -17.88 -13.44
CA ASN A 130 7.18 -18.50 -14.73
C ASN A 130 8.60 -19.11 -14.65
N PRO A 131 8.74 -20.45 -14.71
CA PRO A 131 10.05 -21.10 -14.54
C PRO A 131 11.09 -20.66 -15.58
N ALA A 132 10.65 -20.40 -16.83
CA ALA A 132 11.54 -19.99 -17.91
C ALA A 132 12.09 -18.57 -17.71
N VAL A 133 11.30 -17.69 -17.08
CA VAL A 133 11.68 -16.31 -16.78
C VAL A 133 12.45 -16.24 -15.46
N PHE A 134 12.00 -16.97 -14.44
CA PHE A 134 12.56 -16.95 -13.09
C PHE A 134 14.08 -17.17 -13.06
N ALA A 135 14.59 -18.08 -13.90
CA ALA A 135 16.03 -18.37 -13.99
C ALA A 135 16.87 -17.11 -14.31
N ARG A 136 16.30 -16.12 -15.00
CA ARG A 136 16.96 -14.87 -15.41
C ARG A 136 17.17 -13.90 -14.24
N ILE A 137 16.35 -13.97 -13.19
CA ILE A 137 16.50 -13.13 -11.98
C ILE A 137 17.87 -13.36 -11.32
N SER A 138 18.29 -14.62 -11.20
CA SER A 138 19.59 -14.94 -10.60
C SER A 138 20.74 -14.77 -11.60
N SER A 139 20.58 -15.25 -12.83
CA SER A 139 21.66 -15.33 -13.82
C SER A 139 21.95 -14.00 -14.52
N GLU A 140 20.93 -13.23 -14.88
CA GLU A 140 21.04 -11.96 -15.60
C GLU A 140 20.94 -10.76 -14.64
N ALA A 141 19.87 -10.70 -13.83
CA ALA A 141 19.65 -9.61 -12.87
C ALA A 141 20.59 -9.65 -11.66
N ARG A 142 21.25 -10.81 -11.44
CA ARG A 142 22.13 -11.07 -10.29
C ARG A 142 21.45 -10.78 -8.95
N ARG A 143 20.14 -11.01 -8.85
CA ARG A 143 19.34 -10.77 -7.64
C ARG A 143 19.22 -12.07 -6.86
N SER A 144 19.64 -12.06 -5.59
CA SER A 144 19.46 -13.19 -4.67
C SER A 144 18.09 -13.17 -3.97
N THR A 145 17.23 -12.20 -4.32
CA THR A 145 15.91 -11.96 -3.74
C THR A 145 14.79 -12.69 -4.47
N GLY A 146 15.13 -13.46 -5.52
CA GLY A 146 14.17 -14.20 -6.35
C GLY A 146 13.43 -15.31 -5.60
N VAL A 147 12.11 -15.36 -5.75
CA VAL A 147 11.24 -16.43 -5.27
C VAL A 147 10.37 -16.95 -6.43
N GLN A 148 10.49 -18.24 -6.74
CA GLN A 148 9.68 -18.88 -7.78
C GLN A 148 8.34 -19.34 -7.22
N ALA A 149 7.34 -18.47 -7.22
CA ALA A 149 5.98 -18.77 -6.84
C ALA A 149 5.04 -17.73 -7.44
N ALA A 150 3.75 -18.03 -7.52
CA ALA A 150 2.73 -17.01 -7.67
C ALA A 150 2.22 -16.59 -6.27
N VAL A 151 1.50 -15.47 -6.20
CA VAL A 151 0.86 -15.01 -4.97
C VAL A 151 -0.65 -14.96 -5.16
N SER A 152 -1.41 -15.53 -4.23
CA SER A 152 -2.87 -15.49 -4.22
C SER A 152 -3.40 -15.51 -2.78
N SER A 153 -4.69 -15.74 -2.57
CA SER A 153 -5.30 -15.67 -1.25
C SER A 153 -4.91 -16.82 -0.30
N ALA A 154 -4.40 -17.93 -0.83
CA ALA A 154 -4.02 -19.11 -0.05
C ALA A 154 -2.80 -19.83 -0.65
N ASP A 155 -2.08 -20.56 0.20
CA ASP A 155 -0.97 -21.42 -0.22
C ASP A 155 -1.50 -22.63 -1.02
N GLY A 156 -0.73 -23.10 -2.00
CA GLY A 156 -1.09 -24.29 -2.76
C GLY A 156 -0.40 -24.38 -4.11
N LYS A 157 -1.11 -24.94 -5.10
CA LYS A 157 -0.71 -24.93 -6.51
C LYS A 157 -1.89 -24.50 -7.37
N MET A 158 -1.64 -23.71 -8.40
CA MET A 158 -2.68 -23.24 -9.33
C MET A 158 -2.20 -23.37 -10.79
N PRO A 159 -3.15 -23.55 -11.73
CA PRO A 159 -2.82 -23.42 -13.15
C PRO A 159 -2.42 -21.97 -13.44
N PHE A 160 -1.41 -21.82 -14.30
CA PHE A 160 -0.81 -20.57 -14.65
C PHE A 160 -0.54 -20.55 -16.16
N VAL A 161 -0.85 -19.42 -16.79
CA VAL A 161 -0.52 -19.21 -18.21
C VAL A 161 0.83 -18.52 -18.26
N ALA A 162 1.86 -19.26 -18.64
CA ALA A 162 3.19 -18.73 -18.89
C ALA A 162 3.22 -18.10 -20.29
N ALA A 163 3.48 -16.79 -20.33
CA ALA A 163 3.59 -15.98 -21.54
C ALA A 163 4.58 -14.83 -21.31
N TYR A 164 5.42 -14.55 -22.30
CA TYR A 164 6.43 -13.48 -22.22
C TYR A 164 5.78 -12.13 -21.85
N MET A 165 6.19 -11.56 -20.70
CA MET A 165 5.67 -10.30 -20.11
C MET A 165 4.16 -10.21 -19.87
N ARG A 166 3.40 -11.30 -20.02
CA ARG A 166 1.93 -11.34 -19.95
C ARG A 166 1.41 -12.60 -19.27
N SER A 167 2.20 -13.12 -18.32
CA SER A 167 1.84 -14.36 -17.64
C SER A 167 0.81 -14.09 -16.55
N SER A 168 -0.18 -14.97 -16.35
CA SER A 168 -1.25 -14.73 -15.36
C SER A 168 -1.77 -16.02 -14.71
N LEU A 169 -2.17 -15.92 -13.44
CA LEU A 169 -2.99 -16.93 -12.74
C LEU A 169 -4.44 -16.93 -13.23
N ASN A 170 -4.87 -15.86 -13.89
CA ASN A 170 -6.20 -15.72 -14.44
C ASN A 170 -6.18 -15.96 -15.95
N ALA A 171 -6.42 -17.20 -16.37
CA ALA A 171 -6.37 -17.58 -17.78
C ALA A 171 -7.38 -16.82 -18.66
N THR A 172 -8.45 -16.23 -18.11
CA THR A 172 -9.41 -15.43 -18.88
C THR A 172 -8.97 -13.97 -19.06
N ALA A 173 -8.03 -13.50 -18.22
CA ALA A 173 -7.43 -12.18 -18.38
C ALA A 173 -6.40 -12.13 -19.51
N VAL A 174 -5.89 -13.29 -19.93
CA VAL A 174 -4.88 -13.38 -21.01
C VAL A 174 -5.50 -13.09 -22.38
N ASP A 175 -4.94 -12.11 -23.08
CA ASP A 175 -5.23 -11.86 -24.49
C ASP A 175 -4.41 -12.77 -25.40
N TYR A 176 -4.91 -13.99 -25.61
CA TYR A 176 -4.27 -14.97 -26.50
C TYR A 176 -4.16 -14.49 -27.95
N SER A 177 -5.10 -13.66 -28.43
CA SER A 177 -5.05 -13.15 -29.81
C SER A 177 -3.92 -12.16 -30.00
N PHE A 178 -3.74 -11.25 -29.05
CA PHE A 178 -2.62 -10.33 -29.04
C PHE A 178 -1.29 -11.10 -28.93
N LEU A 179 -1.16 -12.05 -28.01
CA LEU A 179 0.06 -12.85 -27.85
C LEU A 179 0.43 -13.61 -29.13
N ALA A 180 -0.55 -14.25 -29.77
CA ALA A 180 -0.34 -14.94 -31.04
C ALA A 180 0.11 -13.98 -32.14
N SER A 181 -0.46 -12.76 -32.21
CA SER A 181 -0.06 -11.73 -33.18
C SER A 181 1.39 -11.27 -33.01
N GLN A 182 1.91 -11.35 -31.78
CA GLN A 182 3.30 -11.01 -31.43
C GLN A 182 4.25 -12.22 -31.52
N GLY A 183 3.75 -13.39 -31.96
CA GLY A 183 4.54 -14.63 -32.00
C GLY A 183 4.91 -15.18 -30.62
N VAL A 184 4.25 -14.71 -29.56
CA VAL A 184 4.48 -15.18 -28.19
C VAL A 184 3.72 -16.49 -27.97
N ARG A 185 4.46 -17.53 -27.61
CA ARG A 185 3.87 -18.81 -27.22
C ARG A 185 3.32 -18.73 -25.80
N THR A 186 2.17 -19.36 -25.59
CA THR A 186 1.59 -19.55 -24.26
C THR A 186 1.70 -21.01 -23.86
N GLU A 187 1.98 -21.24 -22.58
CA GLU A 187 2.01 -22.58 -21.99
C GLU A 187 1.17 -22.58 -20.71
N LYS A 188 0.40 -23.65 -20.51
CA LYS A 188 -0.31 -23.86 -19.24
C LYS A 188 0.55 -24.74 -18.35
N VAL A 189 0.99 -24.20 -17.23
CA VAL A 189 1.83 -24.89 -16.25
C VAL A 189 1.18 -24.85 -14.87
N MET A 190 1.53 -25.79 -14.01
CA MET A 190 1.16 -25.74 -12.58
C MET A 190 2.30 -25.08 -11.81
N VAL A 191 2.00 -24.04 -11.04
CA VAL A 191 3.00 -23.32 -10.23
C VAL A 191 2.65 -23.39 -8.75
N ASP A 192 3.66 -23.29 -7.90
CA ASP A 192 3.45 -23.11 -6.46
C ASP A 192 2.88 -21.72 -6.20
N VAL A 193 1.97 -21.64 -5.23
CA VAL A 193 1.30 -20.41 -4.81
C VAL A 193 1.53 -20.20 -3.33
N LEU A 194 1.87 -18.96 -2.96
CA LEU A 194 1.97 -18.52 -1.58
C LEU A 194 0.91 -17.46 -1.30
N SER A 195 0.31 -17.52 -0.12
CA SER A 195 -0.42 -16.39 0.45
C SER A 195 0.54 -15.25 0.80
N PRO A 196 0.09 -13.98 0.81
CA PRO A 196 0.89 -12.87 1.30
C PRO A 196 1.47 -13.14 2.68
N THR A 197 0.69 -13.73 3.59
CA THR A 197 1.16 -14.10 4.94
C THR A 197 2.35 -15.05 4.90
N SER A 198 2.25 -16.16 4.15
CA SER A 198 3.32 -17.16 4.06
C SER A 198 4.55 -16.62 3.35
N LEU A 199 4.38 -15.86 2.27
CA LEU A 199 5.48 -15.20 1.55
C LEU A 199 6.26 -14.27 2.50
N LEU A 200 5.55 -13.35 3.15
CA LEU A 200 6.18 -12.32 3.98
C LEU A 200 6.83 -12.95 5.22
N ALA A 201 6.19 -13.94 5.84
CA ALA A 201 6.75 -14.63 7.01
C ALA A 201 8.03 -15.40 6.67
N LYS A 202 8.09 -16.02 5.49
CA LYS A 202 9.21 -16.85 5.05
C LYS A 202 10.42 -16.04 4.63
N TYR A 203 10.20 -14.91 3.94
CA TYR A 203 11.28 -14.23 3.23
C TYR A 203 11.63 -12.83 3.75
N LEU A 204 10.76 -12.21 4.55
CA LEU A 204 11.14 -10.96 5.21
C LEU A 204 11.77 -11.24 6.59
N PRO A 205 12.79 -10.46 7.01
CA PRO A 205 13.45 -10.62 8.30
C PRO A 205 12.45 -10.55 9.46
N SER A 206 12.67 -11.39 10.47
CA SER A 206 11.90 -11.35 11.71
C SER A 206 12.14 -10.03 12.44
N THR A 207 11.07 -9.40 12.92
CA THR A 207 11.16 -8.30 13.89
C THR A 207 11.03 -8.86 15.31
N PRO A 208 11.49 -8.12 16.34
CA PRO A 208 11.22 -8.46 17.73
C PRO A 208 9.72 -8.72 17.98
N ALA A 209 9.40 -9.60 18.92
CA ALA A 209 8.02 -9.92 19.24
C ALA A 209 7.23 -8.65 19.61
N GLY A 210 6.05 -8.48 18.99
CA GLY A 210 5.16 -7.34 19.25
C GLY A 210 5.43 -6.07 18.46
N THR A 211 6.43 -6.03 17.55
CA THR A 211 6.59 -4.91 16.61
C THR A 211 6.07 -5.29 15.21
N PRO A 212 5.09 -4.55 14.68
CA PRO A 212 4.64 -4.72 13.30
C PRO A 212 5.79 -4.58 12.32
N ARG A 213 5.81 -5.42 11.29
CA ARG A 213 6.84 -5.37 10.25
C ARG A 213 6.50 -4.25 9.28
N THR A 214 7.51 -3.45 8.92
CA THR A 214 7.33 -2.31 8.01
C THR A 214 7.98 -2.63 6.68
N ILE A 215 7.24 -2.45 5.60
CA ILE A 215 7.70 -2.60 4.22
C ILE A 215 7.64 -1.20 3.61
N ASP A 216 8.76 -0.71 3.09
CA ASP A 216 8.83 0.64 2.52
C ASP A 216 8.09 0.72 1.17
N TYR A 217 8.17 -0.33 0.35
CA TYR A 217 7.58 -0.34 -0.99
C TYR A 217 7.06 -1.72 -1.38
N VAL A 218 5.79 -1.82 -1.75
CA VAL A 218 5.20 -3.02 -2.34
C VAL A 218 4.77 -2.71 -3.76
N ASN A 219 5.35 -3.42 -4.72
CA ASN A 219 4.92 -3.43 -6.12
C ASN A 219 4.03 -4.67 -6.36
N ILE A 220 2.87 -4.48 -6.99
CA ILE A 220 1.97 -5.56 -7.39
C ILE A 220 1.59 -5.38 -8.85
N ASP A 221 2.10 -6.26 -9.70
CA ASP A 221 1.88 -6.28 -11.14
C ASP A 221 1.77 -7.75 -11.56
N VAL A 222 0.57 -8.32 -11.45
CA VAL A 222 0.34 -9.78 -11.55
C VAL A 222 -0.76 -10.12 -12.56
N GLU A 223 -1.01 -9.20 -13.50
CA GLU A 223 -1.91 -9.35 -14.64
C GLU A 223 -3.32 -9.80 -14.20
N ALA A 224 -4.02 -8.89 -13.53
CA ALA A 224 -5.43 -8.98 -13.10
C ALA A 224 -5.70 -9.86 -11.87
N HIS A 225 -4.73 -9.98 -10.96
CA HIS A 225 -4.86 -10.71 -9.69
C HIS A 225 -4.57 -9.86 -8.44
N GLU A 226 -4.46 -8.55 -8.61
CA GLU A 226 -4.02 -7.57 -7.60
C GLU A 226 -5.02 -7.50 -6.44
N VAL A 227 -6.32 -7.42 -6.76
CA VAL A 227 -7.40 -7.31 -5.75
C VAL A 227 -7.44 -8.54 -4.84
N VAL A 228 -7.27 -9.74 -5.41
CA VAL A 228 -7.26 -11.00 -4.64
C VAL A 228 -6.11 -11.02 -3.63
N ILE A 229 -4.93 -10.57 -4.05
CA ILE A 229 -3.74 -10.45 -3.18
C ILE A 229 -3.99 -9.44 -2.07
N LEU A 230 -4.52 -8.26 -2.41
CA LEU A 230 -4.77 -7.21 -1.41
C LEU A 230 -5.85 -7.58 -0.40
N GLN A 231 -6.90 -8.30 -0.81
CA GLN A 231 -7.92 -8.81 0.12
C GLN A 231 -7.33 -9.78 1.15
N ALA A 232 -6.32 -10.56 0.76
CA ALA A 232 -5.63 -11.51 1.63
C ALA A 232 -4.41 -10.91 2.36
N TRP A 233 -4.09 -9.64 2.14
CA TRP A 233 -2.90 -9.02 2.70
C TRP A 233 -2.99 -8.90 4.23
N PRO A 234 -1.95 -9.30 5.00
CA PRO A 234 -1.97 -9.29 6.46
C PRO A 234 -1.68 -7.89 7.03
N PHE A 235 -2.55 -6.92 6.76
CA PHE A 235 -2.38 -5.51 7.15
C PHE A 235 -2.11 -5.27 8.65
N GLU A 236 -2.59 -6.18 9.51
CA GLU A 236 -2.37 -6.11 10.96
C GLU A 236 -0.92 -6.46 11.37
N SER A 237 -0.23 -7.28 10.56
CA SER A 237 1.13 -7.75 10.85
C SER A 237 2.20 -7.07 10.00
N TYR A 238 1.81 -6.59 8.81
CA TYR A 238 2.70 -5.97 7.83
C TYR A 238 2.16 -4.61 7.38
N CYS A 239 2.79 -3.56 7.88
CA CYS A 239 2.57 -2.18 7.49
C CYS A 239 3.32 -1.89 6.19
N VAL A 240 2.66 -1.27 5.23
CA VAL A 240 3.30 -0.84 3.98
C VAL A 240 3.31 0.69 3.96
N GLU A 241 4.44 1.32 3.64
CA GLU A 241 4.50 2.77 3.47
C GLU A 241 3.88 3.18 2.13
N VAL A 242 4.23 2.45 1.06
CA VAL A 242 3.77 2.73 -0.31
C VAL A 242 3.39 1.44 -1.02
N PHE A 243 2.17 1.40 -1.56
CA PHE A 243 1.77 0.42 -2.57
C PHE A 243 1.83 1.07 -3.95
N ASN A 244 2.41 0.36 -4.91
CA ASN A 244 2.35 0.62 -6.34
C ASN A 244 1.66 -0.58 -6.99
N ILE A 245 0.47 -0.39 -7.54
CA ILE A 245 -0.41 -1.49 -7.95
C ILE A 245 -0.82 -1.29 -9.40
N GLU A 246 -0.54 -2.25 -10.27
CA GLU A 246 -1.00 -2.24 -11.65
C GLU A 246 -2.54 -2.17 -11.68
N ASN A 247 -3.06 -1.29 -12.52
CA ASN A 247 -4.47 -1.16 -12.83
C ASN A 247 -4.62 -1.10 -14.35
N GLN A 248 -4.35 -2.26 -14.97
CA GLN A 248 -4.57 -2.50 -16.39
C GLN A 248 -5.54 -3.67 -16.60
N PRO A 249 -6.85 -3.47 -16.36
CA PRO A 249 -7.85 -4.51 -16.56
C PRO A 249 -7.84 -5.03 -18.01
N PRO A 250 -8.01 -6.33 -18.23
CA PRO A 250 -7.99 -6.92 -19.56
C PRO A 250 -9.21 -6.48 -20.38
N HIS A 251 -9.13 -6.58 -21.71
CA HIS A 251 -10.28 -6.42 -22.63
C HIS A 251 -11.08 -5.11 -22.50
N GLY A 252 -10.44 -4.05 -22.01
CA GLY A 252 -11.12 -2.75 -21.79
C GLY A 252 -12.14 -2.79 -20.64
N GLU A 253 -11.98 -3.73 -19.71
CA GLU A 253 -12.76 -3.75 -18.47
C GLU A 253 -12.50 -2.48 -17.63
N PRO A 254 -13.45 -2.09 -16.76
CA PRO A 254 -13.31 -0.89 -15.95
C PRO A 254 -12.13 -0.99 -14.99
N SER A 255 -11.58 0.18 -14.68
CA SER A 255 -10.58 0.41 -13.62
C SER A 255 -10.88 -0.38 -12.34
N ILE A 256 -9.86 -1.01 -11.75
CA ILE A 256 -9.95 -1.62 -10.42
C ILE A 256 -9.74 -0.61 -9.27
N LEU A 257 -9.48 0.66 -9.58
CA LEU A 257 -9.26 1.71 -8.57
C LEU A 257 -10.37 1.77 -7.50
N PRO A 258 -11.69 1.65 -7.82
CA PRO A 258 -12.72 1.61 -6.80
C PRO A 258 -12.54 0.47 -5.79
N GLN A 259 -12.20 -0.74 -6.26
CA GLN A 259 -11.93 -1.90 -5.39
C GLN A 259 -10.65 -1.68 -4.56
N LEU A 260 -9.61 -1.09 -5.15
CA LEU A 260 -8.39 -0.74 -4.42
C LEU A 260 -8.69 0.26 -3.30
N MET A 261 -9.48 1.30 -3.57
CA MET A 261 -9.89 2.28 -2.57
C MET A 261 -10.74 1.67 -1.45
N GLU A 262 -11.68 0.77 -1.78
CA GLU A 262 -12.50 0.07 -0.78
C GLU A 262 -11.64 -0.76 0.18
N ILE A 263 -10.54 -1.34 -0.31
CA ILE A 263 -9.60 -2.09 0.52
C ILE A 263 -8.68 -1.15 1.29
N LEU A 264 -8.05 -0.18 0.63
CA LEU A 264 -6.91 0.56 1.17
C LEU A 264 -7.33 1.79 2.00
N ALA A 265 -8.37 2.53 1.61
CA ALA A 265 -8.75 3.76 2.30
C ALA A 265 -9.17 3.55 3.76
N PRO A 266 -10.00 2.53 4.11
CA PRO A 266 -10.33 2.25 5.51
C PRO A 266 -9.13 1.84 6.36
N ARG A 267 -8.01 1.46 5.73
CA ARG A 267 -6.76 1.02 6.37
C ARG A 267 -5.73 2.14 6.48
N GLY A 268 -6.13 3.39 6.20
CA GLY A 268 -5.30 4.59 6.34
C GLY A 268 -4.36 4.82 5.16
N TYR A 269 -4.72 4.38 3.96
CA TYR A 269 -3.98 4.67 2.74
C TYR A 269 -4.73 5.68 1.88
N GLU A 270 -4.00 6.66 1.35
CA GLU A 270 -4.52 7.63 0.38
C GLU A 270 -3.98 7.30 -1.01
N HIS A 271 -4.84 7.42 -2.02
CA HIS A 271 -4.42 7.39 -3.42
C HIS A 271 -3.73 8.71 -3.75
N LEU A 272 -2.49 8.66 -4.23
CA LEU A 272 -1.70 9.85 -4.54
C LEU A 272 -1.88 10.29 -5.99
N LEU A 273 -1.71 9.35 -6.91
CA LEU A 273 -1.74 9.57 -8.35
C LEU A 273 -1.69 8.22 -9.08
N ARG A 274 -1.87 8.30 -10.41
CA ARG A 274 -1.61 7.23 -11.36
C ARG A 274 -0.33 7.52 -12.16
N ILE A 275 0.57 6.55 -12.26
CA ILE A 275 1.78 6.62 -13.11
C ILE A 275 1.66 5.53 -14.17
N GLY A 276 1.52 5.91 -15.43
CA GLY A 276 1.23 4.97 -16.50
C GLY A 276 -0.06 4.21 -16.23
N VAL A 277 0.08 2.90 -15.96
CA VAL A 277 -1.04 2.04 -15.61
C VAL A 277 -1.16 1.72 -14.11
N ASP A 278 -0.28 2.27 -13.28
CA ASP A 278 -0.15 1.90 -11.88
C ASP A 278 -0.79 2.95 -10.97
N GLU A 279 -1.53 2.50 -9.97
CA GLU A 279 -2.08 3.34 -8.91
C GLU A 279 -1.12 3.35 -7.71
N VAL A 280 -0.71 4.55 -7.29
CA VAL A 280 0.18 4.73 -6.14
C VAL A 280 -0.62 5.11 -4.91
N PHE A 281 -0.53 4.29 -3.87
CA PHE A 281 -1.14 4.54 -2.57
C PHE A 281 -0.06 4.74 -1.51
N ARG A 282 -0.27 5.70 -0.62
CA ARG A 282 0.62 5.95 0.51
C ARG A 282 -0.12 5.88 1.82
N ARG A 283 0.49 5.27 2.81
CA ARG A 283 -0.03 5.28 4.18
C ARG A 283 0.03 6.68 4.77
N VAL A 284 -1.08 7.12 5.36
CA VAL A 284 -1.19 8.38 6.10
C VAL A 284 -1.39 8.08 7.57
N ILE A 285 -0.45 8.54 8.39
CA ILE A 285 -0.55 8.44 9.85
C ILE A 285 -1.48 9.56 10.31
N THR A 286 -2.64 9.20 10.84
CA THR A 286 -3.57 10.21 11.38
C THR A 286 -3.04 10.79 12.69
N SER A 287 -3.41 12.03 13.01
CA SER A 287 -3.06 12.66 14.29
C SER A 287 -3.49 11.82 15.50
N ILE A 288 -4.57 11.04 15.38
CA ILE A 288 -5.07 10.15 16.44
C ILE A 288 -4.15 8.93 16.62
N GLU A 289 -3.71 8.30 15.53
CA GLU A 289 -2.72 7.20 15.62
C GLU A 289 -1.39 7.69 16.16
N LEU A 290 -0.96 8.88 15.76
CA LEU A 290 0.21 9.53 16.31
C LEU A 290 0.04 9.72 17.82
N LEU A 291 -1.06 10.33 18.27
CA LEU A 291 -1.34 10.55 19.69
C LEU A 291 -1.45 9.25 20.49
N LYS A 292 -2.06 8.19 19.95
CA LYS A 292 -2.12 6.86 20.58
C LYS A 292 -0.72 6.24 20.72
N SER A 293 0.11 6.33 19.69
CA SER A 293 1.50 5.84 19.76
C SER A 293 2.34 6.61 20.78
N LEU A 294 2.08 7.91 20.93
CA LEU A 294 2.73 8.79 21.89
C LEU A 294 2.28 8.50 23.32
N SER A 295 0.98 8.28 23.57
CA SER A 295 0.45 8.04 24.92
C SER A 295 0.91 6.71 25.51
N THR A 296 0.92 5.62 24.73
CA THR A 296 1.41 4.31 25.19
C THR A 296 2.91 4.34 25.50
N THR A 297 3.67 5.21 24.83
CA THR A 297 5.12 5.30 25.00
C THR A 297 5.52 6.27 26.11
N TYR A 298 4.82 7.39 26.25
CA TYR A 298 5.06 8.38 27.30
C TYR A 298 4.80 7.79 28.70
N LEU A 299 3.79 6.93 28.83
CA LEU A 299 3.55 6.16 30.07
C LEU A 299 4.73 5.25 30.49
N ASN A 300 5.62 4.90 29.55
CA ASN A 300 6.77 4.03 29.79
C ASN A 300 8.09 4.79 29.99
N ALA A 301 8.18 6.09 29.69
CA ALA A 301 9.38 6.91 29.90
C ALA A 301 9.18 7.81 31.14
N ARG A 302 9.84 7.47 32.26
CA ARG A 302 9.59 8.11 33.58
C ARG A 302 10.58 9.21 33.98
N ASP A 303 11.49 9.66 33.09
CA ASP A 303 12.49 10.69 33.40
C ASP A 303 12.91 11.59 32.20
N ASP A 304 13.57 12.71 32.50
CA ASP A 304 13.97 13.75 31.52
C ASP A 304 14.99 13.25 30.47
N LEU A 305 15.83 12.27 30.85
CA LEU A 305 16.70 11.54 29.91
C LEU A 305 15.88 10.68 28.94
N GLY A 306 14.80 10.07 29.42
CA GLY A 306 13.78 9.39 28.61
C GLY A 306 13.10 10.32 27.60
N VAL A 307 12.86 11.59 27.95
CA VAL A 307 12.26 12.59 27.04
C VAL A 307 13.22 13.01 25.91
N ALA A 308 14.51 13.19 26.19
CA ALA A 308 15.50 13.51 25.15
C ALA A 308 15.80 12.31 24.22
N HIS A 309 15.72 11.08 24.73
CA HIS A 309 15.75 9.86 23.92
C HIS A 309 14.45 9.68 23.13
N TRP A 310 13.30 10.07 23.70
CA TRP A 310 11.97 10.10 23.07
C TRP A 310 11.89 11.04 21.88
N CYS A 311 12.42 12.28 21.94
CA CYS A 311 12.45 13.20 20.80
C CYS A 311 13.23 12.62 19.61
N ARG A 312 14.35 11.93 19.87
CA ARG A 312 15.12 11.20 18.83
C ARG A 312 14.38 9.97 18.32
N SER A 313 13.65 9.27 19.20
CA SER A 313 12.80 8.13 18.85
C SER A 313 11.58 8.52 18.01
N LEU A 314 10.94 9.67 18.24
CA LEU A 314 9.82 10.18 17.44
C LEU A 314 10.18 10.37 15.97
N MET A 315 11.39 10.90 15.71
CA MET A 315 11.89 11.07 14.35
C MET A 315 12.13 9.73 13.65
N HIS A 316 12.44 8.67 14.39
CA HIS A 316 12.48 7.29 13.89
C HIS A 316 11.10 6.59 13.84
N ARG A 317 10.15 6.95 14.72
CA ARG A 317 8.81 6.34 14.87
C ARG A 317 7.78 6.78 13.84
N ARG A 318 8.07 7.78 12.99
CA ARG A 318 7.35 7.98 11.73
C ARG A 318 7.28 6.69 10.88
N ARG A 319 8.13 5.70 11.19
CA ARG A 319 8.16 4.37 10.55
C ARG A 319 7.28 3.30 11.21
N THR A 320 6.77 3.45 12.44
CA THR A 320 6.35 2.27 13.25
C THR A 320 4.91 2.23 13.76
N SER A 321 4.01 3.13 13.38
CA SER A 321 2.62 3.05 13.87
C SER A 321 1.72 2.24 12.91
N CYS A 322 1.66 0.92 13.10
CA CYS A 322 0.42 0.20 12.78
C CYS A 322 -0.66 0.66 13.76
N PRO A 323 -1.95 0.60 13.37
CA PRO A 323 -3.02 0.79 14.31
C PRO A 323 -2.99 -0.39 15.30
N PRO A 324 -3.33 -0.19 16.58
CA PRO A 324 -3.78 -1.30 17.40
C PRO A 324 -5.07 -1.84 16.76
N SER A 325 -5.12 -3.16 16.55
CA SER A 325 -6.30 -3.87 16.06
C SER A 325 -7.60 -3.28 16.61
N TYR A 326 -8.56 -2.93 15.74
CA TYR A 326 -9.94 -2.78 16.17
C TYR A 326 -10.44 -4.16 16.56
N LEU A 327 -10.15 -4.58 17.80
CA LEU A 327 -10.89 -5.65 18.45
C LEU A 327 -12.34 -5.15 18.52
N ASN A 328 -13.16 -5.62 17.58
CA ASN A 328 -14.58 -5.63 17.76
C ASN A 328 -14.82 -6.48 19.02
N THR A 329 -14.94 -5.83 20.18
CA THR A 329 -15.39 -6.49 21.41
C THR A 329 -16.88 -6.80 21.21
N GLY A 330 -17.16 -7.78 20.36
CA GLY A 330 -18.41 -8.50 20.36
C GLY A 330 -18.58 -8.99 21.79
N ARG A 331 -19.57 -8.42 22.46
CA ARG A 331 -20.02 -8.83 23.79
C ARG A 331 -20.05 -10.35 23.85
N ARG A 332 -19.16 -10.96 24.63
CA ARG A 332 -19.39 -12.31 25.13
C ARG A 332 -20.65 -12.24 26.01
N PRO A 333 -21.69 -13.05 25.77
CA PRO A 333 -22.76 -13.21 26.74
C PRO A 333 -22.16 -13.72 28.04
N GLY A 334 -22.52 -13.05 29.14
CA GLY A 334 -21.90 -13.24 30.44
C GLY A 334 -21.98 -14.67 30.95
N SER A 335 -20.86 -15.17 31.47
CA SER A 335 -20.83 -16.31 32.38
C SER A 335 -21.55 -15.90 33.69
N GLY A 336 -22.81 -16.30 33.82
CA GLY A 336 -23.58 -16.16 35.05
C GLY A 336 -22.87 -16.86 36.21
N ARG A 337 -22.70 -16.11 37.31
CA ARG A 337 -22.16 -16.58 38.58
C ARG A 337 -22.98 -17.75 39.13
N LYS A 338 -22.24 -18.71 39.67
CA LYS A 338 -22.68 -19.84 40.50
C LYS A 338 -23.69 -19.40 41.57
N GLY A 339 -24.91 -19.95 41.48
CA GLY A 339 -25.84 -20.01 42.60
C GLY A 339 -25.55 -21.24 43.45
N HIS A 340 -25.40 -21.04 44.76
CA HIS A 340 -25.45 -22.11 45.76
C HIS A 340 -26.83 -22.76 45.76
N GLY A 341 -26.88 -24.09 45.60
CA GLY A 341 -28.10 -24.88 45.70
C GLY A 341 -27.77 -26.31 46.11
N LYS A 342 -28.24 -26.69 47.30
CA LYS A 342 -27.99 -27.95 48.00
C LYS A 342 -28.34 -29.18 47.16
N ALA A 343 -27.49 -30.21 47.27
CA ALA A 343 -27.81 -31.56 46.86
C ALA A 343 -28.94 -32.17 47.71
N ARG A 344 -29.98 -32.70 47.06
CA ARG A 344 -30.86 -33.73 47.61
C ARG A 344 -31.14 -34.79 46.53
N LYS A 345 -30.51 -35.94 46.76
CA LYS A 345 -30.92 -37.34 46.52
C LYS A 345 -32.29 -37.63 45.87
N LEU A 346 -32.27 -38.70 45.03
CA LEU A 346 -33.26 -39.77 44.72
C LEU A 346 -33.61 -39.81 43.22
N SER A 347 -33.04 -40.72 42.44
CA SER A 347 -33.44 -42.14 42.21
C SER A 347 -34.70 -42.28 41.37
N SER A 348 -34.53 -42.63 40.09
CA SER A 348 -35.15 -43.74 39.36
C SER A 348 -34.88 -43.56 37.87
#